data_AF-A0A842CX95-F1
#
_entry.id   AF-A0A842CX95-F1
#
_cell.length_a   1.000
_cell.length_b   1.000
_cell.length_c   1.000
_cell.angle_alpha   90.00
_cell.angle_beta   90.00
_cell.angle_gamma   90.00
#
_symmetry.space_group_name_H-M   'P 1'
#
loop_
_entity.id
_entity.type
_entity.pdbx_description
1 polymer ?
#
loop_
_entity_poly.entity_id
_entity_poly.type
_entity_poly.pdbx_seq_one_letter_code
_entity_poly.pdbx_strand_id
1 'polypeptide(L)'
;MKKSVKRNLAILGTVGIMMGSMVLPVSAFAAESEMNTQVSYTDSQQNFLNKIVPDAQKLQREHGILTSVTIAQAILESGWGNSGLTQQANNLFGMKGSYEGQSVTMNTKEFYNNNWTTIDAAFRAYPSYYESLEDHALLFVNGPSWGGNNYANLIGEEDYRQAAEIIEDGGYATAPDYAQELISTVETYGLAKYDQVYDKITDKTNIYAYGEIRGGATGTVWSAPETLKGATKKASLNQYKGKDLRLMNRVKVSNGSTWYEASINGQNIGWMNEKNLNLIYKTSMEQEVNLIRGVENSNGRIYAFPVIDTSTFKGTLAGLNEVHVDSQAVVNDKIWYRVNDGTQRLGWVEAPMLK
;
A
#
# COMPACT_ATOMS: atom_id res chain seq x y z
N MET A 1 -76.13 -11.28 34.78
CA MET A 1 -76.47 -12.73 34.72
C MET A 1 -75.80 -13.38 33.51
N LYS A 2 -75.98 -14.70 33.32
CA LYS A 2 -75.34 -15.59 32.29
C LYS A 2 -75.23 -14.93 30.89
N LYS A 3 -74.10 -14.94 30.16
CA LYS A 3 -73.18 -16.01 29.64
C LYS A 3 -73.61 -16.59 28.26
N SER A 4 -72.67 -16.53 27.29
CA SER A 4 -72.58 -17.37 26.07
C SER A 4 -73.65 -17.09 24.98
N VAL A 5 -73.50 -17.47 23.70
CA VAL A 5 -72.70 -18.53 23.04
C VAL A 5 -72.04 -18.07 21.72
N LYS A 6 -70.80 -18.55 21.44
CA LYS A 6 -70.20 -18.59 20.08
C LYS A 6 -70.45 -19.95 19.41
N ARG A 7 -70.57 -19.99 18.08
CA ARG A 7 -70.19 -21.16 17.24
C ARG A 7 -69.73 -20.71 15.85
N ASN A 8 -68.76 -21.42 15.28
CA ASN A 8 -68.11 -21.13 14.00
C ASN A 8 -68.29 -22.29 13.00
N LEU A 9 -68.19 -22.00 11.70
CA LEU A 9 -67.53 -22.73 10.59
C LEU A 9 -67.86 -21.92 9.30
N ALA A 10 -66.92 -21.33 8.55
CA ALA A 10 -65.94 -21.91 7.60
C ALA A 10 -66.58 -22.52 6.33
N ILE A 11 -66.11 -22.32 5.09
CA ILE A 11 -64.86 -21.69 4.57
C ILE A 11 -65.23 -20.55 3.55
N LEU A 12 -64.63 -20.16 2.40
CA LEU A 12 -63.46 -20.59 1.58
C LEU A 12 -62.93 -19.44 0.66
N GLY A 13 -61.70 -18.94 0.89
CA GLY A 13 -60.84 -18.24 -0.11
C GLY A 13 -61.24 -16.82 -0.64
N THR A 14 -60.37 -16.03 -1.29
CA THR A 14 -58.88 -15.90 -1.28
C THR A 14 -58.43 -14.60 -2.00
N VAL A 15 -57.16 -14.15 -1.80
CA VAL A 15 -56.49 -12.98 -2.45
C VAL A 15 -57.01 -11.60 -1.97
N GLY A 16 -56.19 -10.57 -1.73
CA GLY A 16 -54.72 -10.45 -1.78
C GLY A 16 -54.23 -9.17 -1.06
N ILE A 17 -52.92 -9.05 -0.77
CA ILE A 17 -52.33 -8.02 0.11
C ILE A 17 -51.28 -7.20 -0.64
N MET A 18 -51.28 -5.87 -0.46
CA MET A 18 -50.06 -5.05 -0.24
C MET A 18 -50.43 -3.73 0.45
N MET A 19 -49.67 -3.34 1.47
CA MET A 19 -49.73 -2.00 2.08
C MET A 19 -48.53 -1.18 1.61
N GLY A 20 -48.75 0.07 1.20
CA GLY A 20 -47.67 0.99 0.83
C GLY A 20 -47.22 1.82 2.02
N SER A 21 -45.99 1.61 2.50
CA SER A 21 -45.36 2.45 3.52
C SER A 21 -44.59 3.60 2.88
N MET A 22 -45.03 4.85 3.09
CA MET A 22 -44.23 6.02 2.74
C MET A 22 -43.05 6.15 3.71
N VAL A 23 -41.83 5.97 3.20
CA VAL A 23 -40.58 6.29 3.90
C VAL A 23 -40.06 7.60 3.33
N LEU A 24 -39.83 8.60 4.20
CA LEU A 24 -39.14 9.83 3.81
C LEU A 24 -37.64 9.53 3.60
N PRO A 25 -37.03 9.93 2.48
CA PRO A 25 -35.60 9.73 2.27
C PRO A 25 -34.80 10.72 3.12
N VAL A 26 -34.47 10.32 4.36
CA VAL A 26 -33.42 10.97 5.15
C VAL A 26 -32.09 10.56 4.53
N SER A 27 -31.68 11.29 3.49
CA SER A 27 -30.43 11.10 2.76
C SER A 27 -29.68 12.42 2.64
N ALA A 28 -29.57 13.10 3.78
CA ALA A 28 -28.71 14.25 4.01
C ALA A 28 -27.66 13.92 5.10
N PHE A 29 -27.04 12.74 4.97
CA PHE A 29 -25.66 12.62 5.46
C PHE A 29 -24.83 13.56 4.60
N ALA A 30 -24.45 14.71 5.16
CA ALA A 30 -23.50 15.59 4.52
C ALA A 30 -22.21 14.79 4.34
N ALA A 31 -21.79 14.62 3.08
CA ALA A 31 -20.38 14.39 2.84
C ALA A 31 -19.68 15.69 3.27
N GLU A 32 -19.01 15.66 4.43
CA GLU A 32 -18.13 16.75 4.81
C GLU A 32 -17.08 16.88 3.71
N SER A 33 -17.15 17.98 2.96
CA SER A 33 -16.15 18.30 1.97
C SER A 33 -14.86 18.57 2.74
N GLU A 34 -13.90 17.64 2.70
CA GLU A 34 -12.56 17.86 3.23
C GLU A 34 -11.99 19.15 2.63
N MET A 35 -12.07 20.22 3.40
CA MET A 35 -11.64 21.54 2.98
C MET A 35 -10.13 21.53 3.02
N ASN A 36 -9.52 21.14 1.89
CA ASN A 36 -8.08 20.94 1.69
C ASN A 36 -7.29 22.25 1.87
N THR A 37 -7.22 22.67 3.12
CA THR A 37 -6.61 23.90 3.60
C THR A 37 -5.13 23.60 3.75
N GLN A 38 -4.41 23.73 2.63
CA GLN A 38 -2.97 23.49 2.58
C GLN A 38 -2.26 24.40 3.60
N VAL A 39 -1.79 23.79 4.69
CA VAL A 39 -1.07 24.48 5.77
C VAL A 39 0.15 25.17 5.18
N SER A 40 0.19 26.50 5.26
CA SER A 40 1.29 27.32 4.78
C SER A 40 2.34 27.47 5.87
N TYR A 41 3.44 26.73 5.76
CA TYR A 41 4.60 26.89 6.62
C TYR A 41 5.42 28.14 6.25
N THR A 42 6.22 28.65 7.19
CA THR A 42 7.32 29.58 6.86
C THR A 42 8.47 28.83 6.18
N ASP A 43 9.37 29.57 5.51
CA ASP A 43 10.59 28.97 4.94
C ASP A 43 11.43 28.24 5.99
N SER A 44 11.52 28.74 7.23
CA SER A 44 12.24 28.08 8.32
C SER A 44 11.57 26.77 8.75
N GLN A 45 10.24 26.76 8.89
CA GLN A 45 9.46 25.57 9.21
C GLN A 45 9.55 24.51 8.11
N GLN A 46 9.41 24.92 6.84
CA GLN A 46 9.54 24.02 5.69
C GLN A 46 10.96 23.44 5.59
N ASN A 47 12.00 24.25 5.83
CA ASN A 47 13.38 23.78 5.87
C ASN A 47 13.69 22.85 7.06
N PHE A 48 12.95 22.94 8.17
CA PHE A 48 13.02 21.97 9.27
C PHE A 48 12.36 20.64 8.86
N LEU A 49 11.11 20.68 8.36
CA LEU A 49 10.40 19.49 7.88
C LEU A 49 11.17 18.75 6.78
N ASN A 50 11.77 19.48 5.83
CA ASN A 50 12.58 18.91 4.75
C ASN A 50 13.79 18.09 5.26
N LYS A 51 14.28 18.36 6.48
CA LYS A 51 15.40 17.61 7.09
C LYS A 51 14.94 16.35 7.82
N ILE A 52 13.76 16.35 8.43
CA ILE A 52 13.34 15.27 9.35
C ILE A 52 12.24 14.36 8.81
N VAL A 53 11.38 14.84 7.90
CA VAL A 53 10.28 14.03 7.33
C VAL A 53 10.78 12.73 6.67
N PRO A 54 11.81 12.73 5.79
CA PRO A 54 12.21 11.51 5.08
C PRO A 54 12.69 10.39 6.03
N ASP A 55 13.42 10.78 7.07
CA ASP A 55 14.01 9.85 8.05
C ASP A 55 12.99 9.41 9.10
N ALA A 56 12.10 10.29 9.56
CA ALA A 56 10.96 9.92 10.40
C ALA A 56 10.03 8.93 9.66
N GLN A 57 9.76 9.14 8.36
CA GLN A 57 9.00 8.18 7.54
C GLN A 57 9.75 6.86 7.30
N LYS A 58 11.09 6.85 7.28
CA LYS A 58 11.90 5.63 7.28
C LYS A 58 11.71 4.87 8.60
N LEU A 59 11.88 5.54 9.72
CA LEU A 59 11.76 4.95 11.06
C LEU A 59 10.33 4.46 11.35
N GLN A 60 9.27 5.13 10.87
CA GLN A 60 7.90 4.60 10.95
C GLN A 60 7.75 3.26 10.23
N ARG A 61 8.40 3.06 9.07
CA ARG A 61 8.36 1.78 8.32
C ARG A 61 9.17 0.66 8.98
N GLU A 62 10.14 1.01 9.84
CA GLU A 62 11.06 0.08 10.48
C GLU A 62 10.68 -0.24 11.95
N HIS A 63 10.01 0.70 12.63
CA HIS A 63 9.71 0.66 14.06
C HIS A 63 8.23 0.92 14.41
N GLY A 64 7.38 1.30 13.44
CA GLY A 64 5.93 1.45 13.65
C GLY A 64 5.49 2.71 14.41
N ILE A 65 6.41 3.61 14.78
CA ILE A 65 6.09 4.88 15.46
C ILE A 65 5.63 5.92 14.43
N LEU A 66 4.50 6.60 14.67
CA LEU A 66 3.91 7.56 13.73
C LEU A 66 4.84 8.75 13.44
N THR A 67 4.93 9.12 12.16
CA THR A 67 5.75 10.24 11.68
C THR A 67 5.21 11.57 12.19
N SER A 68 3.89 11.76 12.22
CA SER A 68 3.24 12.99 12.68
C SER A 68 3.57 13.28 14.15
N VAL A 69 3.48 12.26 15.00
CA VAL A 69 3.82 12.32 16.43
C VAL A 69 5.32 12.58 16.63
N THR A 70 6.17 11.86 15.91
CA THR A 70 7.64 12.07 15.94
C THR A 70 8.01 13.51 15.56
N ILE A 71 7.36 14.08 14.53
CA ILE A 71 7.57 15.47 14.11
C ILE A 71 6.96 16.45 15.11
N ALA A 72 5.80 16.15 15.71
CA ALA A 72 5.19 17.01 16.72
C ALA A 72 6.06 17.14 17.97
N GLN A 73 6.59 16.02 18.49
CA GLN A 73 7.59 16.03 19.56
C GLN A 73 8.84 16.82 19.12
N ALA A 74 9.40 16.55 17.94
CA ALA A 74 10.55 17.31 17.45
C ALA A 74 10.27 18.81 17.33
N ILE A 75 9.05 19.23 16.98
CA ILE A 75 8.64 20.65 16.92
C ILE A 75 8.60 21.27 18.32
N LEU A 76 7.96 20.61 19.29
CA LEU A 76 7.82 21.10 20.67
C LEU A 76 9.18 21.15 21.38
N GLU A 77 9.88 20.02 21.46
CA GLU A 77 11.12 19.86 22.23
C GLU A 77 12.29 20.70 21.68
N SER A 78 12.37 20.90 20.36
CA SER A 78 13.44 21.70 19.72
C SER A 78 13.04 23.12 19.32
N GLY A 79 11.77 23.50 19.45
CA GLY A 79 11.25 24.77 18.95
C GLY A 79 11.51 24.97 17.44
N TRP A 80 11.10 24.01 16.60
CA TRP A 80 11.42 23.97 15.15
C TRP A 80 12.92 23.95 14.83
N GLY A 81 13.72 23.26 15.65
CA GLY A 81 15.17 23.14 15.50
C GLY A 81 15.98 24.36 15.97
N ASN A 82 15.32 25.32 16.63
CA ASN A 82 15.94 26.58 17.05
C ASN A 82 16.48 26.56 18.49
N SER A 83 16.26 25.48 19.26
CA SER A 83 16.86 25.34 20.58
C SER A 83 18.39 25.31 20.51
N GLY A 84 19.07 25.91 21.49
CA GLY A 84 20.53 25.89 21.57
C GLY A 84 21.10 24.47 21.66
N LEU A 85 20.39 23.57 22.33
CA LEU A 85 20.74 22.14 22.40
C LEU A 85 20.70 21.48 21.02
N THR A 86 19.65 21.73 20.23
CA THR A 86 19.51 21.17 18.89
C THR A 86 20.54 21.76 17.92
N GLN A 87 20.89 23.03 18.05
CA GLN A 87 21.91 23.69 17.23
C GLN A 87 23.34 23.26 17.59
N GLN A 88 23.62 22.98 18.87
CA GLN A 88 24.96 22.60 19.34
C GLN A 88 25.23 21.09 19.31
N ALA A 89 24.19 20.27 19.47
CA ALA A 89 24.32 18.83 19.72
C ALA A 89 23.42 17.95 18.83
N ASN A 90 22.74 18.52 17.83
CA ASN A 90 21.75 17.86 16.95
C ASN A 90 20.55 17.20 17.67
N ASN A 91 20.44 17.37 18.99
CA ASN A 91 19.45 16.70 19.83
C ASN A 91 18.09 17.40 19.70
N LEU A 92 17.14 16.71 19.05
CA LEU A 92 15.81 17.22 18.72
C LEU A 92 14.80 17.05 19.87
N PHE A 93 15.09 16.21 20.87
CA PHE A 93 14.11 15.65 21.80
C PHE A 93 14.48 15.84 23.29
N GLY A 94 15.46 16.71 23.59
CA GLY A 94 15.90 16.97 24.96
C GLY A 94 16.51 15.75 25.68
N MET A 95 16.95 14.72 24.95
CA MET A 95 17.33 13.44 25.56
C MET A 95 18.60 13.58 26.42
N LYS A 96 18.48 13.24 27.71
CA LYS A 96 19.55 13.33 28.71
C LYS A 96 20.53 12.14 28.62
N GLY A 97 21.75 12.33 29.11
CA GLY A 97 22.84 11.34 29.10
C GLY A 97 23.89 11.60 28.01
N SER A 98 24.43 10.53 27.43
CA SER A 98 25.39 10.58 26.31
C SER A 98 25.03 9.57 25.21
N TYR A 99 25.36 9.88 23.96
CA TYR A 99 25.22 9.00 22.80
C TYR A 99 26.62 8.67 22.28
N GLU A 100 26.99 7.38 22.23
CA GLU A 100 28.37 6.93 21.93
C GLU A 100 29.47 7.70 22.71
N GLY A 101 29.19 8.02 23.97
CA GLY A 101 30.06 8.80 24.86
C GLY A 101 30.04 10.32 24.61
N GLN A 102 29.38 10.80 23.55
CA GLN A 102 29.25 12.22 23.25
C GLN A 102 28.09 12.85 24.03
N SER A 103 28.34 14.02 24.62
CA SER A 103 27.33 14.80 25.34
C SER A 103 27.69 16.28 25.41
N VAL A 104 26.68 17.12 25.64
CA VAL A 104 26.85 18.55 25.94
C VAL A 104 26.15 18.86 27.26
N THR A 105 26.85 19.51 28.17
CA THR A 105 26.25 20.02 29.42
C THR A 105 25.58 21.36 29.16
N MET A 106 24.30 21.50 29.53
CA MET A 106 23.55 22.74 29.42
C MET A 106 22.68 22.97 30.67
N ASN A 107 22.30 24.22 30.92
CA ASN A 107 21.34 24.54 31.96
C ASN A 107 19.92 24.09 31.56
N THR A 108 19.27 23.33 32.43
CA THR A 108 17.88 22.88 32.32
C THR A 108 17.07 23.38 33.51
N LYS A 109 15.76 23.54 33.33
CA LYS A 109 14.81 23.82 34.42
C LYS A 109 14.14 22.50 34.80
N GLU A 110 14.34 22.08 36.04
CA GLU A 110 13.64 20.92 36.61
C GLU A 110 12.60 21.42 37.63
N PHE A 111 11.48 20.71 37.77
CA PHE A 111 10.45 21.03 38.75
C PHE A 111 10.52 20.05 39.93
N TYR A 112 10.96 20.54 41.09
CA TYR A 112 11.09 19.74 42.31
C TYR A 112 10.42 20.47 43.49
N ASN A 113 9.69 19.74 44.33
CA ASN A 113 9.07 20.27 45.56
C ASN A 113 8.27 21.58 45.31
N ASN A 114 7.41 21.56 44.28
CA ASN A 114 6.61 22.68 43.78
C ASN A 114 7.40 23.94 43.35
N ASN A 115 8.71 23.82 43.08
CA ASN A 115 9.56 24.94 42.68
C ASN A 115 10.39 24.60 41.43
N TRP A 116 10.54 25.59 40.54
CA TRP A 116 11.43 25.50 39.39
C TRP A 116 12.88 25.78 39.81
N THR A 117 13.78 24.83 39.56
CA THR A 117 15.21 24.95 39.84
C THR A 117 15.99 24.82 38.55
N THR A 118 16.92 25.75 38.28
CA THR A 118 17.88 25.59 37.19
C THR A 118 19.06 24.75 37.66
N ILE A 119 19.39 23.68 36.94
CA ILE A 119 20.59 22.85 37.18
C ILE A 119 21.39 22.69 35.88
N ASP A 120 22.66 22.28 35.99
CA ASP A 120 23.40 21.73 34.86
C ASP A 120 22.98 20.27 34.62
N ALA A 121 22.70 19.90 33.38
CA ALA A 121 22.45 18.51 32.98
C ALA A 121 23.23 18.16 31.71
N ALA A 122 23.69 16.91 31.62
CA ALA A 122 24.29 16.37 30.41
C ALA A 122 23.19 15.86 29.46
N PHE A 123 23.23 16.35 28.22
CA PHE A 123 22.35 15.94 27.13
C PHE A 123 23.14 15.19 26.06
N ARG A 124 22.49 14.21 25.42
CA ARG A 124 23.07 13.43 24.32
C ARG A 124 23.46 14.36 23.17
N ALA A 125 24.57 14.06 22.52
CA ALA A 125 25.04 14.79 21.34
C ALA A 125 25.21 13.83 20.16
N TYR A 126 24.62 14.18 19.02
CA TYR A 126 24.46 13.28 17.88
C TYR A 126 25.27 13.76 16.66
N PRO A 127 25.75 12.85 15.80
CA PRO A 127 26.38 13.21 14.52
C PRO A 127 25.47 14.06 13.63
N SER A 128 24.17 13.74 13.57
CA SER A 128 23.15 14.46 12.82
C SER A 128 21.76 14.36 13.46
N TYR A 129 20.74 14.88 12.78
CA TYR A 129 19.33 14.65 13.18
C TYR A 129 18.89 13.19 13.00
N TYR A 130 19.53 12.41 12.12
CA TYR A 130 19.16 11.01 11.91
C TYR A 130 19.31 10.19 13.19
N GLU A 131 20.47 10.27 13.85
CA GLU A 131 20.73 9.53 15.07
C GLU A 131 19.85 10.03 16.23
N SER A 132 19.52 11.32 16.26
CA SER A 132 18.55 11.86 17.23
C SER A 132 17.11 11.36 16.99
N LEU A 133 16.71 11.09 15.76
CA LEU A 133 15.41 10.50 15.40
C LEU A 133 15.39 8.99 15.68
N GLU A 134 16.47 8.28 15.36
CA GLU A 134 16.61 6.84 15.58
C GLU A 134 16.66 6.50 17.06
N ASP A 135 17.45 7.21 17.86
CA ASP A 135 17.53 7.03 19.33
C ASP A 135 16.18 7.33 20.02
N HIS A 136 15.42 8.30 19.50
CA HIS A 136 14.06 8.60 19.96
C HIS A 136 13.05 7.50 19.58
N ALA A 137 13.10 6.96 18.35
CA ALA A 137 12.29 5.80 17.99
C ALA A 137 12.67 4.55 18.83
N LEU A 138 13.96 4.36 19.13
CA LEU A 138 14.45 3.27 19.95
C LEU A 138 14.09 3.40 21.44
N LEU A 139 13.83 4.60 21.96
CA LEU A 139 13.24 4.80 23.29
C LEU A 139 11.84 4.18 23.39
N PHE A 140 11.03 4.27 22.33
CA PHE A 140 9.72 3.64 22.28
C PHE A 140 9.80 2.12 22.04
N VAL A 141 10.68 1.68 21.13
CA VAL A 141 10.83 0.25 20.78
C VAL A 141 11.40 -0.60 21.92
N ASN A 142 12.38 -0.07 22.67
CA ASN A 142 13.02 -0.80 23.78
C ASN A 142 12.40 -0.46 25.16
N GLY A 143 11.59 0.61 25.20
CA GLY A 143 11.05 1.20 26.40
C GLY A 143 12.09 1.95 27.27
N PRO A 144 11.61 2.79 28.20
CA PRO A 144 12.46 3.54 29.12
C PRO A 144 12.97 2.68 30.29
N SER A 145 14.05 3.11 30.92
CA SER A 145 14.68 2.41 32.05
C SER A 145 13.80 2.31 33.31
N TRP A 146 12.78 3.15 33.44
CA TRP A 146 11.78 3.10 34.52
C TRP A 146 10.59 2.16 34.22
N GLY A 147 10.47 1.64 33.00
CA GLY A 147 9.36 0.77 32.59
C GLY A 147 9.46 0.32 31.13
N GLY A 148 10.23 -0.74 30.87
CA GLY A 148 10.56 -1.18 29.49
C GLY A 148 9.38 -1.59 28.59
N ASN A 149 8.16 -1.67 29.11
CA ASN A 149 6.94 -1.93 28.32
C ASN A 149 6.01 -0.71 28.20
N ASN A 150 6.36 0.45 28.78
CA ASN A 150 5.46 1.62 28.89
C ASN A 150 4.91 2.10 27.53
N TYR A 151 5.69 1.99 26.46
CA TYR A 151 5.31 2.39 25.12
C TYR A 151 5.01 1.21 24.17
N ALA A 152 4.86 -0.01 24.69
CA ALA A 152 4.70 -1.20 23.84
C ALA A 152 3.46 -1.14 22.92
N ASN A 153 2.40 -0.45 23.35
CA ASN A 153 1.18 -0.24 22.57
C ASN A 153 1.34 0.82 21.45
N LEU A 154 2.39 1.65 21.48
CA LEU A 154 2.66 2.68 20.47
C LEU A 154 3.16 2.08 19.15
N ILE A 155 3.71 0.86 19.20
CA ILE A 155 4.38 0.19 18.08
C ILE A 155 3.33 -0.30 17.07
N GLY A 156 3.10 0.49 16.02
CA GLY A 156 2.15 0.18 14.95
C GLY A 156 0.73 0.70 15.18
N GLU A 157 0.54 1.61 16.14
CA GLU A 157 -0.68 2.43 16.25
C GLU A 157 -0.87 3.27 14.96
N GLU A 158 -2.12 3.50 14.56
CA GLU A 158 -2.49 4.23 13.35
C GLU A 158 -3.27 5.54 13.63
N ASP A 159 -3.76 5.78 14.87
CA ASP A 159 -4.30 7.09 15.30
C ASP A 159 -3.27 7.88 16.14
N TYR A 160 -2.87 9.05 15.66
CA TYR A 160 -1.95 9.94 16.36
C TYR A 160 -2.49 10.46 17.70
N ARG A 161 -3.81 10.45 17.91
CA ARG A 161 -4.40 10.82 19.21
C ARG A 161 -4.17 9.71 20.22
N GLN A 162 -4.50 8.46 19.89
CA GLN A 162 -4.25 7.32 20.76
C GLN A 162 -2.74 7.14 21.03
N ALA A 163 -1.90 7.41 20.03
CA ALA A 163 -0.45 7.44 20.19
C ALA A 163 0.04 8.53 21.17
N ALA A 164 -0.55 9.73 21.13
CA ALA A 164 -0.20 10.81 22.05
C ALA A 164 -0.58 10.49 23.51
N GLU A 165 -1.77 9.93 23.73
CA GLU A 165 -2.22 9.43 25.04
C GLU A 165 -1.25 8.36 25.59
N ILE A 166 -0.82 7.40 24.75
CA ILE A 166 0.15 6.35 25.14
C ILE A 166 1.52 6.93 25.53
N ILE A 167 1.93 8.05 24.92
CA ILE A 167 3.20 8.74 25.24
C ILE A 167 3.11 9.49 26.58
N GLU A 168 1.95 10.07 26.92
CA GLU A 168 1.71 10.67 28.24
C GLU A 168 1.59 9.59 29.33
N ASP A 169 0.75 8.56 29.15
CA ASP A 169 0.58 7.42 30.07
C ASP A 169 1.91 6.69 30.33
N GLY A 170 2.77 6.57 29.31
CA GLY A 170 4.09 5.96 29.44
C GLY A 170 5.12 6.81 30.21
N GLY A 171 4.81 8.08 30.47
CA GLY A 171 5.60 9.01 31.27
C GLY A 171 6.73 9.70 30.50
N TYR A 172 6.49 10.11 29.24
CA TYR A 172 7.49 10.86 28.46
C TYR A 172 7.72 12.26 29.04
N ALA A 173 6.63 12.95 29.40
CA ALA A 173 6.63 14.28 30.00
C ALA A 173 6.02 14.27 31.41
N THR A 174 6.19 15.37 32.14
CA THR A 174 5.55 15.60 33.45
C THR A 174 4.39 16.61 33.40
N ALA A 175 4.06 17.11 32.20
CA ALA A 175 2.91 17.98 31.96
C ALA A 175 1.63 17.12 31.77
N PRO A 176 0.52 17.43 32.47
CA PRO A 176 -0.72 16.66 32.45
C PRO A 176 -1.66 17.02 31.27
N ASP A 177 -1.08 17.57 30.22
CA ASP A 177 -1.70 18.04 28.99
C ASP A 177 -0.81 17.80 27.76
N TYR A 178 0.25 16.98 27.89
CA TYR A 178 1.24 16.74 26.83
C TYR A 178 0.65 16.02 25.61
N ALA A 179 -0.26 15.05 25.82
CA ALA A 179 -1.01 14.42 24.76
C ALA A 179 -1.85 15.46 23.99
N GLN A 180 -2.46 16.42 24.69
CA GLN A 180 -3.25 17.48 24.08
C GLN A 180 -2.37 18.52 23.35
N GLU A 181 -1.17 18.83 23.84
CA GLU A 181 -0.18 19.65 23.11
C GLU A 181 0.30 18.96 21.82
N LEU A 182 0.55 17.65 21.87
CA LEU A 182 0.94 16.86 20.69
C LEU A 182 -0.17 16.78 19.65
N ILE A 183 -1.41 16.47 20.07
CA ILE A 183 -2.59 16.44 19.18
C ILE A 183 -2.79 17.82 18.53
N SER A 184 -2.75 18.89 19.34
CA SER A 184 -2.85 20.27 18.86
C SER A 184 -1.75 20.61 17.84
N THR A 185 -0.52 20.13 18.06
CA THR A 185 0.61 20.32 17.14
C THR A 185 0.43 19.55 15.84
N VAL A 186 -0.04 18.30 15.88
CA VAL A 186 -0.35 17.49 14.69
C VAL A 186 -1.47 18.11 13.86
N GLU A 187 -2.54 18.60 14.51
CA GLU A 187 -3.68 19.23 13.85
C GLU A 187 -3.31 20.61 13.28
N THR A 188 -2.74 21.50 14.09
CA THR A 188 -2.33 22.87 13.70
C THR A 188 -1.40 22.88 12.49
N TYR A 189 -0.45 21.95 12.44
CA TYR A 189 0.53 21.87 11.36
C TYR A 189 0.17 20.81 10.30
N GLY A 190 -0.99 20.17 10.39
CA GLY A 190 -1.48 19.18 9.42
C GLY A 190 -0.51 18.03 9.20
N LEU A 191 0.10 17.51 10.27
CA LEU A 191 1.22 16.56 10.21
C LEU A 191 0.79 15.12 9.90
N ALA A 192 -0.46 14.75 10.17
CA ALA A 192 -1.01 13.40 9.93
C ALA A 192 -0.86 12.92 8.47
N LYS A 193 -0.75 13.85 7.51
CA LYS A 193 -0.43 13.52 6.10
C LYS A 193 0.89 12.77 5.91
N TYR A 194 1.83 12.90 6.85
CA TYR A 194 3.13 12.23 6.81
C TYR A 194 3.07 10.76 7.27
N ASP A 195 2.00 10.33 7.95
CA ASP A 195 1.85 8.94 8.43
C ASP A 195 1.56 7.94 7.30
N GLN A 196 1.20 8.43 6.10
CA GLN A 196 0.99 7.63 4.90
C GLN A 196 2.33 7.20 4.27
N VAL A 197 3.10 6.39 5.01
CA VAL A 197 4.46 5.96 4.63
C VAL A 197 4.52 4.79 3.64
N TYR A 198 3.37 4.17 3.35
CA TYR A 198 3.18 3.16 2.32
C TYR A 198 2.25 3.70 1.23
N ASP A 199 2.35 3.14 0.03
CA ASP A 199 1.41 3.41 -1.05
C ASP A 199 0.07 2.68 -0.89
N LYS A 200 -0.93 3.13 -1.67
CA LYS A 200 -2.23 2.48 -1.89
C LYS A 200 -2.38 2.08 -3.37
N ILE A 201 -3.18 1.05 -3.63
CA ILE A 201 -3.60 0.69 -5.00
C ILE A 201 -4.67 1.71 -5.44
N THR A 202 -4.48 2.33 -6.60
CA THR A 202 -5.38 3.35 -7.18
C THR A 202 -6.16 2.87 -8.40
N ASP A 203 -5.67 1.83 -9.08
CA ASP A 203 -6.36 1.09 -10.14
C ASP A 203 -6.04 -0.40 -10.00
N LYS A 204 -7.01 -1.28 -10.26
CA LYS A 204 -6.78 -2.72 -10.46
C LYS A 204 -7.62 -3.23 -11.62
N THR A 205 -6.93 -3.74 -12.63
CA THR A 205 -7.54 -4.28 -13.85
C THR A 205 -7.09 -5.73 -14.07
N ASN A 206 -8.03 -6.65 -14.23
CA ASN A 206 -7.74 -8.02 -14.69
C ASN A 206 -7.39 -7.95 -16.19
N ILE A 207 -6.31 -8.60 -16.64
CA ILE A 207 -5.79 -8.45 -18.01
C ILE A 207 -5.56 -9.80 -18.72
N TYR A 208 -5.48 -9.71 -20.06
CA TYR A 208 -5.14 -10.82 -20.92
C TYR A 208 -3.87 -10.49 -21.71
N ALA A 209 -2.71 -10.76 -21.10
CA ALA A 209 -1.40 -10.38 -21.62
C ALA A 209 -0.31 -11.42 -21.31
N TYR A 210 0.81 -11.32 -22.03
CA TYR A 210 2.08 -11.95 -21.70
C TYR A 210 3.21 -10.93 -21.78
N GLY A 211 4.25 -11.14 -20.99
CA GLY A 211 5.47 -10.36 -21.05
C GLY A 211 6.70 -11.15 -20.63
N GLU A 212 7.87 -10.65 -20.98
CA GLU A 212 9.17 -11.20 -20.56
C GLU A 212 9.88 -10.25 -19.60
N ILE A 213 10.89 -10.75 -18.88
CA ILE A 213 11.84 -9.90 -18.17
C ILE A 213 12.69 -9.13 -19.19
N ARG A 214 12.62 -7.80 -19.16
CA ARG A 214 13.36 -6.90 -20.07
C ARG A 214 14.87 -7.17 -20.03
N GLY A 215 15.51 -7.09 -21.19
CA GLY A 215 16.97 -7.22 -21.31
C GLY A 215 17.71 -6.28 -20.35
N GLY A 216 18.71 -6.82 -19.64
CA GLY A 216 19.48 -6.08 -18.62
C GLY A 216 18.76 -5.85 -17.27
N ALA A 217 17.44 -6.04 -17.16
CA ALA A 217 16.71 -5.75 -15.92
C ALA A 217 17.20 -6.61 -14.73
N THR A 218 17.21 -6.00 -13.54
CA THR A 218 17.56 -6.63 -12.25
C THR A 218 16.54 -6.26 -11.18
N GLY A 219 16.52 -6.99 -10.07
CA GLY A 219 15.58 -6.78 -8.97
C GLY A 219 14.78 -8.03 -8.60
N THR A 220 13.58 -7.80 -8.07
CA THR A 220 12.83 -8.76 -7.24
C THR A 220 11.40 -8.96 -7.75
N VAL A 221 10.90 -10.18 -7.62
CA VAL A 221 9.47 -10.52 -7.66
C VAL A 221 8.93 -10.50 -6.23
N TRP A 222 7.81 -9.83 -6.02
CA TRP A 222 7.26 -9.56 -4.69
C TRP A 222 5.90 -10.25 -4.47
N SER A 223 5.45 -10.36 -3.22
CA SER A 223 4.12 -10.88 -2.86
C SER A 223 2.98 -9.89 -3.13
N ALA A 224 3.29 -8.59 -3.09
CA ALA A 224 2.47 -7.46 -3.52
C ALA A 224 3.41 -6.40 -4.12
N PRO A 225 2.94 -5.32 -4.79
CA PRO A 225 3.79 -4.20 -5.18
C PRO A 225 4.66 -3.69 -4.01
N GLU A 226 5.95 -3.47 -4.28
CA GLU A 226 7.03 -3.28 -3.28
C GLU A 226 6.78 -2.18 -2.25
N THR A 227 6.00 -1.16 -2.58
CA THR A 227 5.76 0.01 -1.72
C THR A 227 4.46 -0.07 -0.91
N LEU A 228 3.71 -1.18 -0.96
CA LEU A 228 2.53 -1.41 -0.11
C LEU A 228 2.91 -1.97 1.27
N LYS A 229 2.09 -1.70 2.30
CA LYS A 229 2.26 -2.27 3.65
C LYS A 229 2.27 -3.80 3.56
N GLY A 230 3.32 -4.43 4.13
CA GLY A 230 3.48 -5.89 4.16
C GLY A 230 4.01 -6.57 2.88
N ALA A 231 4.48 -5.82 1.88
CA ALA A 231 5.10 -6.41 0.69
C ALA A 231 6.40 -7.18 1.04
N THR A 232 6.53 -8.42 0.58
CA THR A 232 7.66 -9.32 0.88
C THR A 232 8.33 -9.86 -0.39
N LYS A 233 9.65 -10.06 -0.31
CA LYS A 233 10.48 -10.55 -1.43
C LYS A 233 10.21 -12.05 -1.64
N LYS A 234 9.79 -12.45 -2.85
CA LYS A 234 9.57 -13.87 -3.22
C LYS A 234 10.76 -14.49 -3.96
N ALA A 235 11.29 -13.79 -4.96
CA ALA A 235 12.30 -14.34 -5.88
C ALA A 235 13.11 -13.23 -6.59
N SER A 236 14.24 -13.58 -7.21
CA SER A 236 14.95 -12.66 -8.11
C SER A 236 14.38 -12.74 -9.53
N LEU A 237 14.24 -11.60 -10.21
CA LEU A 237 13.81 -11.53 -11.62
C LEU A 237 14.70 -12.37 -12.55
N ASN A 238 15.97 -12.58 -12.19
CA ASN A 238 16.89 -13.42 -12.96
C ASN A 238 16.41 -14.87 -13.11
N GLN A 239 15.60 -15.39 -12.18
CA GLN A 239 15.03 -16.74 -12.26
C GLN A 239 13.97 -16.90 -13.37
N TYR A 240 13.53 -15.79 -13.96
CA TYR A 240 12.43 -15.72 -14.93
C TYR A 240 12.81 -15.10 -16.28
N LYS A 241 14.11 -14.84 -16.51
CA LYS A 241 14.61 -14.39 -17.83
C LYS A 241 14.46 -15.49 -18.88
N GLY A 242 14.11 -15.10 -20.12
CA GLY A 242 13.87 -16.01 -21.24
C GLY A 242 12.67 -16.95 -21.02
N LYS A 243 11.63 -16.46 -20.34
CA LYS A 243 10.37 -17.18 -20.11
C LYS A 243 9.21 -16.24 -20.41
N ASP A 244 8.23 -16.72 -21.17
CA ASP A 244 6.95 -16.04 -21.35
C ASP A 244 6.18 -16.07 -20.03
N LEU A 245 5.91 -14.90 -19.46
CA LEU A 245 5.22 -14.74 -18.18
C LEU A 245 3.76 -14.38 -18.43
N ARG A 246 2.84 -15.22 -17.96
CA ARG A 246 1.41 -14.98 -18.10
C ARG A 246 1.00 -13.85 -17.17
N LEU A 247 0.67 -12.68 -17.70
CA LEU A 247 0.27 -11.53 -16.89
C LEU A 247 -1.26 -11.58 -16.69
N MET A 248 -1.68 -11.55 -15.42
CA MET A 248 -3.06 -11.83 -15.00
C MET A 248 -3.78 -10.58 -14.50
N ASN A 249 -3.07 -9.77 -13.71
CA ASN A 249 -3.58 -8.52 -13.14
C ASN A 249 -2.58 -7.39 -13.39
N ARG A 250 -3.10 -6.19 -13.61
CA ARG A 250 -2.36 -4.92 -13.59
C ARG A 250 -2.90 -4.09 -12.43
N VAL A 251 -2.01 -3.41 -11.70
CA VAL A 251 -2.39 -2.37 -10.74
C VAL A 251 -1.61 -1.09 -11.01
N LYS A 252 -2.24 0.05 -10.71
CA LYS A 252 -1.55 1.33 -10.51
C LYS A 252 -1.49 1.63 -9.01
N VAL A 253 -0.38 2.22 -8.61
CA VAL A 253 -0.01 2.54 -7.22
C VAL A 253 -0.02 4.08 -7.05
N SER A 254 -0.23 4.60 -5.84
CA SER A 254 -0.34 6.06 -5.58
C SER A 254 0.88 6.87 -6.03
N ASN A 255 2.10 6.34 -5.88
CA ASN A 255 3.35 6.87 -6.44
C ASN A 255 3.42 6.88 -8.00
N GLY A 256 2.33 6.52 -8.68
CA GLY A 256 2.19 6.50 -10.13
C GLY A 256 2.66 5.20 -10.79
N SER A 257 3.37 4.32 -10.10
CA SER A 257 3.97 3.11 -10.70
C SER A 257 2.92 2.05 -11.07
N THR A 258 3.15 1.38 -12.19
CA THR A 258 2.39 0.21 -12.62
C THR A 258 3.08 -1.07 -12.16
N TRP A 259 2.30 -2.06 -11.71
CA TRP A 259 2.77 -3.41 -11.40
C TRP A 259 1.88 -4.46 -12.06
N TYR A 260 2.49 -5.59 -12.44
CA TYR A 260 1.82 -6.73 -13.03
C TYR A 260 1.99 -7.97 -12.16
N GLU A 261 0.90 -8.72 -11.96
CA GLU A 261 0.93 -10.05 -11.34
C GLU A 261 1.10 -11.11 -12.43
N ALA A 262 2.08 -11.99 -12.25
CA ALA A 262 2.43 -13.01 -13.23
C ALA A 262 2.27 -14.44 -12.72
N SER A 263 2.05 -15.35 -13.66
CA SER A 263 2.16 -16.79 -13.48
C SER A 263 3.02 -17.43 -14.57
N ILE A 264 3.46 -18.67 -14.32
CA ILE A 264 4.12 -19.55 -15.29
C ILE A 264 3.46 -20.92 -15.16
N ASN A 265 2.96 -21.48 -16.27
CA ASN A 265 2.18 -22.72 -16.27
C ASN A 265 1.08 -22.72 -15.18
N GLY A 266 0.37 -21.60 -15.05
CA GLY A 266 -0.72 -21.41 -14.08
C GLY A 266 -0.29 -21.13 -12.62
N GLN A 267 0.98 -21.30 -12.26
CA GLN A 267 1.46 -21.03 -10.91
C GLN A 267 1.82 -19.55 -10.72
N ASN A 268 1.20 -18.87 -9.74
CA ASN A 268 1.43 -17.45 -9.43
C ASN A 268 2.85 -17.22 -8.86
N ILE A 269 3.72 -16.56 -9.65
CA ILE A 269 5.08 -16.22 -9.23
C ILE A 269 5.12 -14.92 -8.42
N GLY A 270 4.22 -13.97 -8.66
CA GLY A 270 4.05 -12.74 -7.88
C GLY A 270 4.04 -11.47 -8.72
N TRP A 271 4.28 -10.34 -8.06
CA TRP A 271 4.19 -8.99 -8.62
C TRP A 271 5.55 -8.45 -9.08
N MET A 272 5.55 -7.78 -10.22
CA MET A 272 6.72 -7.16 -10.84
C MET A 272 6.38 -5.77 -11.38
N ASN A 273 7.31 -4.82 -11.23
CA ASN A 273 7.13 -3.46 -11.74
C ASN A 273 7.21 -3.41 -13.28
N GLU A 274 6.34 -2.62 -13.91
CA GLU A 274 6.27 -2.46 -15.38
C GLU A 274 7.62 -2.10 -16.03
N LYS A 275 8.48 -1.34 -15.35
CA LYS A 275 9.81 -0.94 -15.86
C LYS A 275 10.73 -2.14 -16.17
N ASN A 276 10.49 -3.27 -15.52
CA ASN A 276 11.28 -4.50 -15.62
C ASN A 276 10.76 -5.48 -16.70
N LEU A 277 9.64 -5.16 -17.35
CA LEU A 277 8.97 -6.05 -18.31
C LEU A 277 9.04 -5.54 -19.75
N ASN A 278 9.01 -6.49 -20.69
CA ASN A 278 8.63 -6.26 -22.08
C ASN A 278 7.26 -6.91 -22.31
N LEU A 279 6.26 -6.17 -22.81
CA LEU A 279 4.96 -6.76 -23.14
C LEU A 279 5.03 -7.35 -24.54
N ILE A 280 4.97 -8.69 -24.64
CA ILE A 280 5.04 -9.42 -25.92
C ILE A 280 3.65 -9.68 -26.50
N TYR A 281 2.61 -9.68 -25.66
CA TYR A 281 1.23 -9.81 -26.08
C TYR A 281 0.27 -9.09 -25.12
N LYS A 282 -0.76 -8.45 -25.68
CA LYS A 282 -1.99 -8.02 -25.03
C LYS A 282 -3.08 -7.93 -26.09
N THR A 283 -4.35 -8.00 -25.71
CA THR A 283 -5.46 -7.97 -26.69
C THR A 283 -5.49 -6.72 -27.60
N SER A 284 -4.93 -5.58 -27.18
CA SER A 284 -4.77 -4.41 -28.06
C SER A 284 -3.61 -4.52 -29.08
N MET A 285 -3.03 -5.70 -29.29
CA MET A 285 -2.05 -6.03 -30.34
C MET A 285 -2.65 -6.98 -31.39
N GLU A 286 -3.87 -7.48 -31.15
CA GLU A 286 -4.58 -8.33 -32.09
C GLU A 286 -5.06 -7.49 -33.29
N GLN A 287 -4.98 -8.06 -34.50
CA GLN A 287 -5.48 -7.47 -35.73
C GLN A 287 -6.65 -8.32 -36.23
N GLU A 288 -7.81 -7.71 -36.45
CA GLU A 288 -8.97 -8.40 -37.02
C GLU A 288 -8.69 -8.82 -38.47
N VAL A 289 -9.06 -10.05 -38.80
CA VAL A 289 -8.98 -10.61 -40.15
C VAL A 289 -10.23 -11.47 -40.39
N ASN A 290 -10.56 -11.70 -41.66
CA ASN A 290 -11.59 -12.67 -42.04
C ASN A 290 -10.99 -13.61 -43.10
N LEU A 291 -10.60 -14.80 -42.68
CA LEU A 291 -9.92 -15.79 -43.53
C LEU A 291 -10.50 -17.17 -43.28
N ILE A 292 -10.48 -18.01 -44.32
CA ILE A 292 -10.57 -19.47 -44.18
C ILE A 292 -9.18 -20.04 -44.46
N ARG A 293 -8.80 -21.10 -43.74
CA ARG A 293 -7.52 -21.79 -43.89
C ARG A 293 -7.73 -23.29 -43.79
N GLY A 294 -7.04 -24.06 -44.62
CA GLY A 294 -6.94 -25.51 -44.47
C GLY A 294 -6.03 -25.87 -43.30
N VAL A 295 -6.27 -27.00 -42.65
CA VAL A 295 -5.33 -27.55 -41.67
C VAL A 295 -4.14 -28.17 -42.40
N GLU A 296 -2.92 -27.75 -42.03
CA GLU A 296 -1.68 -28.36 -42.53
C GLU A 296 -1.18 -29.44 -41.57
N ASN A 297 -1.31 -29.22 -40.25
CA ASN A 297 -0.92 -30.18 -39.23
C ASN A 297 -2.05 -30.38 -38.21
N SER A 298 -2.68 -31.56 -38.24
CA SER A 298 -3.74 -31.95 -37.29
C SER A 298 -3.26 -32.11 -35.84
N ASN A 299 -1.96 -32.26 -35.61
CA ASN A 299 -1.36 -32.21 -34.27
C ASN A 299 -1.02 -30.77 -33.82
N GLY A 300 -1.31 -29.75 -34.66
CA GLY A 300 -1.14 -28.35 -34.34
C GLY A 300 -1.92 -27.99 -33.06
N ARG A 301 -1.22 -27.41 -32.09
CA ARG A 301 -1.72 -27.23 -30.71
C ARG A 301 -2.44 -25.89 -30.57
N ILE A 302 -3.62 -25.94 -29.97
CA ILE A 302 -4.49 -24.78 -29.73
C ILE A 302 -4.32 -24.32 -28.28
N TYR A 303 -4.18 -23.01 -28.06
CA TYR A 303 -3.98 -22.37 -26.76
C TYR A 303 -5.00 -21.24 -26.53
N ALA A 304 -5.20 -20.80 -25.29
CA ALA A 304 -6.12 -19.69 -25.00
C ALA A 304 -5.57 -18.31 -25.45
N PHE A 305 -4.26 -18.22 -25.70
CA PHE A 305 -3.53 -17.01 -26.09
C PHE A 305 -2.43 -17.37 -27.12
N PRO A 306 -1.88 -16.40 -27.87
CA PRO A 306 -0.83 -16.64 -28.86
C PRO A 306 0.56 -16.83 -28.21
N VAL A 307 0.67 -17.79 -27.28
CA VAL A 307 1.89 -18.18 -26.56
C VAL A 307 1.81 -19.69 -26.25
N ILE A 308 2.94 -20.40 -26.32
CA ILE A 308 3.04 -21.80 -25.89
C ILE A 308 3.05 -21.85 -24.35
N ASP A 309 1.88 -21.90 -23.72
CA ASP A 309 1.72 -22.08 -22.28
C ASP A 309 0.85 -23.31 -21.98
N THR A 310 1.43 -24.28 -21.27
CA THR A 310 0.76 -25.57 -20.98
C THR A 310 -0.51 -25.43 -20.17
N SER A 311 -0.61 -24.39 -19.32
CA SER A 311 -1.81 -24.11 -18.53
C SER A 311 -2.96 -23.52 -19.34
N THR A 312 -2.71 -23.14 -20.59
CA THR A 312 -3.69 -22.50 -21.48
C THR A 312 -4.06 -23.38 -22.68
N PHE A 313 -3.47 -24.57 -22.79
CA PHE A 313 -3.74 -25.55 -23.83
C PHE A 313 -5.24 -25.91 -23.90
N LYS A 314 -5.79 -25.95 -25.11
CA LYS A 314 -7.22 -26.20 -25.40
C LYS A 314 -7.48 -27.49 -26.18
N GLY A 315 -6.49 -27.97 -26.94
CA GLY A 315 -6.62 -29.16 -27.78
C GLY A 315 -5.70 -29.11 -28.99
N THR A 316 -6.04 -29.85 -30.04
CA THR A 316 -5.32 -29.83 -31.32
C THR A 316 -6.31 -29.63 -32.48
N LEU A 317 -5.79 -29.36 -33.67
CA LEU A 317 -6.56 -29.31 -34.93
C LEU A 317 -7.03 -30.70 -35.43
N ALA A 318 -7.11 -31.71 -34.55
CA ALA A 318 -7.45 -33.07 -34.93
C ALA A 318 -8.93 -33.20 -35.32
N GLY A 319 -9.20 -33.78 -36.49
CA GLY A 319 -10.55 -33.91 -37.04
C GLY A 319 -11.06 -32.67 -37.79
N LEU A 320 -10.30 -31.59 -37.84
CA LEU A 320 -10.63 -30.38 -38.61
C LEU A 320 -9.93 -30.43 -39.97
N ASN A 321 -10.67 -30.16 -41.05
CA ASN A 321 -10.13 -30.01 -42.40
C ASN A 321 -9.75 -28.56 -42.71
N GLU A 322 -10.55 -27.62 -42.19
CA GLU A 322 -10.38 -26.18 -42.33
C GLU A 322 -10.83 -25.47 -41.04
N VAL A 323 -10.44 -24.21 -40.91
CA VAL A 323 -10.81 -23.31 -39.81
C VAL A 323 -11.04 -21.88 -40.33
N HIS A 324 -11.95 -21.16 -39.67
CA HIS A 324 -12.08 -19.72 -39.84
C HIS A 324 -11.10 -19.00 -38.91
N VAL A 325 -10.43 -17.96 -39.40
CA VAL A 325 -9.57 -17.08 -38.61
C VAL A 325 -10.26 -15.73 -38.44
N ASP A 326 -10.45 -15.30 -37.19
CA ASP A 326 -11.10 -14.03 -36.83
C ASP A 326 -10.12 -12.95 -36.32
N SER A 327 -8.88 -13.32 -35.98
CA SER A 327 -7.80 -12.38 -35.66
C SER A 327 -6.42 -12.98 -35.87
N GLN A 328 -5.41 -12.13 -36.07
CA GLN A 328 -3.99 -12.49 -36.04
C GLN A 328 -3.23 -11.67 -34.98
N ALA A 329 -2.10 -12.19 -34.51
CA ALA A 329 -1.17 -11.48 -33.64
C ALA A 329 0.27 -11.88 -33.98
N VAL A 330 1.22 -10.98 -33.70
CA VAL A 330 2.66 -11.28 -33.76
C VAL A 330 3.21 -11.31 -32.35
N VAL A 331 3.81 -12.43 -31.94
CA VAL A 331 4.35 -12.65 -30.60
C VAL A 331 5.66 -13.43 -30.72
N ASN A 332 6.74 -12.92 -30.12
CA ASN A 332 8.09 -13.49 -30.20
C ASN A 332 8.48 -13.86 -31.65
N ASP A 333 8.31 -12.88 -32.55
CA ASP A 333 8.52 -12.95 -34.01
C ASP A 333 7.73 -14.03 -34.77
N LYS A 334 6.76 -14.70 -34.12
CA LYS A 334 5.85 -15.65 -34.75
C LYS A 334 4.49 -15.01 -35.06
N ILE A 335 3.92 -15.35 -36.21
CA ILE A 335 2.50 -15.07 -36.52
C ILE A 335 1.64 -16.17 -35.88
N TRP A 336 0.61 -15.74 -35.17
CA TRP A 336 -0.43 -16.57 -34.58
C TRP A 336 -1.79 -16.21 -35.16
N TYR A 337 -2.65 -17.22 -35.33
CA TYR A 337 -4.03 -17.08 -35.80
C TYR A 337 -5.02 -17.53 -34.72
N ARG A 338 -6.05 -16.70 -34.48
CA ARG A 338 -7.18 -17.01 -33.61
C ARG A 338 -8.25 -17.71 -34.45
N VAL A 339 -8.53 -18.97 -34.10
CA VAL A 339 -9.30 -19.91 -34.92
C VAL A 339 -10.64 -20.28 -34.31
N ASN A 340 -11.64 -20.48 -35.16
CA ASN A 340 -12.97 -20.95 -34.82
C ASN A 340 -13.46 -22.00 -35.85
N ASP A 341 -14.36 -22.88 -35.42
CA ASP A 341 -14.92 -23.98 -36.24
C ASP A 341 -16.19 -23.56 -37.02
N GLY A 342 -16.44 -22.26 -37.16
CA GLY A 342 -17.69 -21.71 -37.69
C GLY A 342 -18.84 -21.64 -36.67
N THR A 343 -18.72 -22.28 -35.50
CA THR A 343 -19.72 -22.25 -34.42
C THR A 343 -19.20 -21.68 -33.11
N GLN A 344 -17.94 -21.95 -32.76
CA GLN A 344 -17.30 -21.55 -31.51
C GLN A 344 -15.80 -21.23 -31.70
N ARG A 345 -15.27 -20.32 -30.89
CA ARG A 345 -13.84 -20.00 -30.85
C ARG A 345 -13.06 -21.11 -30.15
N LEU A 346 -12.11 -21.70 -30.86
CA LEU A 346 -11.26 -22.79 -30.35
C LEU A 346 -10.07 -22.25 -29.55
N GLY A 347 -9.45 -21.17 -30.04
CA GLY A 347 -8.27 -20.55 -29.41
C GLY A 347 -7.28 -20.00 -30.44
N TRP A 348 -6.00 -20.01 -30.11
CA TRP A 348 -4.88 -19.55 -30.93
C TRP A 348 -3.97 -20.71 -31.36
N VAL A 349 -3.44 -20.62 -32.58
CA VAL A 349 -2.47 -21.58 -33.13
C VAL A 349 -1.37 -20.83 -33.91
N GLU A 350 -0.14 -21.36 -33.94
CA GLU A 350 0.93 -20.81 -34.77
C GLU A 350 0.59 -20.94 -36.25
N ALA A 351 0.81 -19.89 -37.04
CA ALA A 351 0.42 -19.83 -38.45
C ALA A 351 0.90 -21.03 -39.31
N PRO A 352 2.12 -21.60 -39.14
CA PRO A 352 2.58 -22.75 -39.92
C PRO A 352 1.81 -24.07 -39.70
N MET A 353 0.82 -24.11 -38.80
CA MET A 353 -0.08 -25.28 -38.66
C MET A 353 -1.22 -25.27 -39.68
N LEU A 354 -1.36 -24.20 -40.47
CA LEU A 354 -2.43 -23.93 -41.41
C LEU A 354 -1.88 -23.60 -42.82
N LYS A 355 -2.71 -23.75 -43.85
CA LYS A 355 -2.45 -23.39 -45.25
C LYS A 355 -3.57 -22.53 -45.86
#